data_AF-A0A7S1PE63-F1
#
_entry.id   AF-A0A7S1PE63-F1
#
_cell.length_a   1.000
_cell.length_b   1.000
_cell.length_c   1.000
_cell.angle_alpha   90.00
_cell.angle_beta   90.00
_cell.angle_gamma   90.00
#
_symmetry.space_group_name_H-M   'P 1'
#
loop_
_entity.id
_entity.type
_entity.pdbx_description
1 polymer ?
#
loop_
_entity_poly.entity_id
_entity_poly.type
_entity_poly.pdbx_seq_one_letter_code
_entity_poly.pdbx_strand_id
1 'polypeptide(L)'
;IDGIGSGGPPVFHTPVLLPPPQERGLQLACGIHCIPKPDKTGTGGADGYFIDEQCCAVGVADGVGEWEQLGINPRMFADEVMEGCRAAAPKINDIDSLSSPSMKARRILQKGFDAARAWGSSTALVACLDEQGKRLGVANLGDSSALVLRRGGADFFITG
;
A
#
# COMPACT_ATOMS: atom_id res chain seq x y z
N ILE A 1 -35.88 38.53 0.79
CA ILE A 1 -34.52 38.04 1.06
C ILE A 1 -34.57 36.53 1.13
N ASP A 2 -34.55 35.91 -0.04
CA ASP A 2 -34.61 34.46 -0.20
C ASP A 2 -33.25 33.84 0.10
N GLY A 3 -33.25 32.64 0.70
CA GLY A 3 -32.03 31.81 0.76
C GLY A 3 -31.88 30.93 2.00
N ILE A 4 -32.85 30.06 2.31
CA ILE A 4 -32.58 28.88 3.15
C ILE A 4 -32.25 27.74 2.20
N GLY A 5 -30.95 27.45 2.05
CA GLY A 5 -30.48 26.30 1.27
C GLY A 5 -30.94 25.01 1.91
N SER A 6 -31.89 24.33 1.28
CA SER A 6 -32.29 22.97 1.62
C SER A 6 -31.15 22.01 1.25
N GLY A 7 -30.30 21.68 2.22
CA GLY A 7 -29.36 20.57 2.10
C GLY A 7 -30.15 19.27 1.95
N GLY A 8 -30.15 18.70 0.75
CA GLY A 8 -30.76 17.39 0.50
C GLY A 8 -30.11 16.31 1.38
N PRO A 9 -30.83 15.20 1.64
CA PRO A 9 -30.29 14.10 2.44
C PRO A 9 -28.99 13.57 1.82
N PRO A 10 -28.04 13.07 2.64
CA PRO A 10 -26.81 12.48 2.14
C PRO A 10 -27.13 11.37 1.14
N VAL A 11 -26.56 11.49 -0.06
CA VAL A 11 -26.64 10.47 -1.10
C VAL A 11 -25.66 9.37 -0.71
N PHE A 12 -26.17 8.32 -0.09
CA PHE A 12 -25.40 7.10 0.08
C PHE A 12 -25.38 6.36 -1.25
N HIS A 13 -24.18 6.21 -1.82
CA HIS A 13 -23.99 5.31 -2.95
C HIS A 13 -24.43 3.91 -2.55
N THR A 14 -25.27 3.30 -3.38
CA THR A 14 -25.69 1.91 -3.23
C THR A 14 -24.44 1.06 -3.02
N PRO A 15 -24.36 0.23 -1.96
CA PRO A 15 -23.24 -0.66 -1.78
C PRO A 15 -23.10 -1.49 -3.04
N VAL A 16 -21.96 -1.38 -3.70
CA VAL A 16 -21.64 -2.20 -4.87
C VAL A 16 -21.71 -3.65 -4.38
N LEU A 17 -22.73 -4.36 -4.82
CA LEU A 17 -22.87 -5.78 -4.52
C LEU A 17 -21.70 -6.45 -5.23
N LEU A 18 -20.69 -6.86 -4.46
CA LEU A 18 -19.57 -7.60 -5.02
C LEU A 18 -20.14 -8.87 -5.69
N PRO A 19 -19.71 -9.19 -6.91
CA PRO A 19 -20.18 -10.40 -7.57
C PRO A 19 -19.89 -11.62 -6.67
N PRO A 20 -20.70 -12.70 -6.78
CA PRO A 20 -20.41 -13.94 -6.06
C PRO A 20 -18.97 -14.37 -6.34
N PRO A 21 -18.24 -14.95 -5.35
CA PRO A 21 -16.87 -15.39 -5.55
C PRO A 21 -16.81 -16.28 -6.79
N GLN A 22 -16.10 -15.83 -7.82
CA GLN A 22 -15.85 -16.63 -9.01
C GLN A 22 -15.02 -17.86 -8.60
N GLU A 23 -14.98 -18.90 -9.44
CA GLU A 23 -14.05 -20.03 -9.23
C GLU A 23 -12.56 -19.62 -9.31
N ARG A 24 -12.29 -18.35 -9.65
CA ARG A 24 -11.00 -17.69 -9.54
C ARG A 24 -10.85 -17.12 -8.13
N GLY A 25 -9.65 -17.20 -7.55
CA GLY A 25 -9.40 -16.60 -6.24
C GLY A 25 -9.63 -15.09 -6.18
N LEU A 26 -9.46 -14.53 -4.99
CA LEU A 26 -9.55 -13.09 -4.74
C LEU A 26 -8.59 -12.32 -5.66
N GLN A 27 -8.96 -11.08 -5.96
CA GLN A 27 -8.11 -10.08 -6.58
C GLN A 27 -8.01 -8.87 -5.65
N LEU A 28 -6.90 -8.14 -5.66
CA LEU A 28 -6.84 -6.87 -4.95
C LEU A 28 -7.45 -5.77 -5.81
N ALA A 29 -8.27 -4.93 -5.19
CA ALA A 29 -8.60 -3.61 -5.70
C ALA A 29 -7.95 -2.61 -4.75
N CYS A 30 -7.12 -1.73 -5.30
CA CYS A 30 -6.24 -0.88 -4.51
C CYS A 30 -6.54 0.61 -4.74
N GLY A 31 -6.47 1.38 -3.67
CA GLY A 31 -6.52 2.83 -3.70
C GLY A 31 -5.49 3.38 -2.72
N ILE A 32 -5.00 4.59 -3.00
CA ILE A 32 -4.02 5.29 -2.17
C ILE A 32 -4.53 6.69 -1.89
N HIS A 33 -4.33 7.15 -0.67
CA HIS A 33 -4.51 8.55 -0.32
C HIS A 33 -3.42 8.94 0.68
N CYS A 34 -2.67 9.99 0.37
CA CYS A 34 -1.57 10.48 1.18
C CYS A 34 -1.87 11.93 1.58
N ILE A 35 -1.82 12.23 2.88
CA ILE A 35 -2.04 13.57 3.43
C ILE A 35 -0.74 13.98 4.12
N PRO A 36 0.08 14.84 3.51
CA PRO A 36 1.32 15.31 4.13
C PRO A 36 1.07 16.10 5.41
N LYS A 37 2.06 16.10 6.31
CA LYS A 37 2.06 17.03 7.45
C LYS A 37 2.00 18.49 6.95
N PRO A 38 1.33 19.42 7.65
CA PRO A 38 1.13 20.79 7.17
C PRO A 38 2.43 21.52 6.78
N ASP A 39 3.48 21.31 7.55
CA ASP A 39 4.83 21.83 7.36
C ASP A 39 5.59 21.18 6.20
N LYS A 40 5.11 20.04 5.69
CA LYS A 40 5.71 19.26 4.59
C LYS A 40 4.85 19.24 3.33
N THR A 41 3.82 20.09 3.25
CA THR A 41 2.94 20.19 2.07
C THR A 41 3.72 20.64 0.82
N GLY A 42 4.68 21.55 0.98
CA GLY A 42 5.52 22.05 -0.12
C GLY A 42 6.51 21.03 -0.68
N THR A 43 6.84 19.97 0.06
CA THR A 43 7.77 18.91 -0.36
C THR A 43 7.06 17.61 -0.76
N GLY A 44 5.74 17.54 -0.59
CA GLY A 44 4.93 16.36 -0.86
C GLY A 44 4.93 15.30 0.26
N GLY A 45 5.40 15.65 1.46
CA GLY A 45 5.53 14.72 2.60
C GLY A 45 6.86 13.96 2.61
N ALA A 46 6.93 12.92 3.44
CA ALA A 46 8.07 11.99 3.51
C ALA A 46 7.71 10.58 3.03
N ASP A 47 6.43 10.34 2.77
CA ASP A 47 5.86 9.03 2.50
C ASP A 47 5.98 8.69 1.00
N GLY A 48 6.24 7.41 0.73
CA GLY A 48 6.22 6.80 -0.59
C GLY A 48 5.23 5.64 -0.63
N TYR A 49 4.76 5.29 -1.82
CA TYR A 49 3.89 4.13 -2.01
C TYR A 49 4.08 3.49 -3.39
N PHE A 50 3.65 2.24 -3.52
CA PHE A 50 3.41 1.65 -4.82
C PHE A 50 2.12 0.83 -4.84
N ILE A 51 1.53 0.78 -6.03
CA ILE A 51 0.46 -0.16 -6.39
C ILE A 51 0.94 -0.86 -7.65
N ASP A 52 1.05 -2.18 -7.59
CA ASP A 52 1.32 -3.00 -8.77
C ASP A 52 0.17 -2.91 -9.78
N GLU A 53 0.50 -2.82 -11.06
CA GLU A 53 -0.50 -2.70 -12.14
C GLU A 53 -1.38 -3.95 -12.25
N GLN A 54 -0.81 -5.12 -11.94
CA GLN A 54 -1.55 -6.38 -11.91
C GLN A 54 -2.34 -6.55 -10.59
N CYS A 55 -2.28 -5.54 -9.71
CA CYS A 55 -2.91 -5.52 -8.40
C CYS A 55 -2.62 -6.80 -7.60
N CYS A 56 -1.40 -7.35 -7.70
CA CYS A 56 -0.97 -8.47 -6.88
C CYS A 56 -0.18 -8.04 -5.64
N ALA A 57 0.34 -6.81 -5.65
CA ALA A 57 1.08 -6.25 -4.51
C ALA A 57 0.87 -4.75 -4.34
N VAL A 58 0.98 -4.30 -3.10
CA VAL A 58 0.97 -2.89 -2.71
C VAL A 58 1.98 -2.65 -1.61
N GLY A 59 2.46 -1.43 -1.48
CA GLY A 59 3.30 -1.08 -0.36
C GLY A 59 3.34 0.40 -0.06
N VAL A 60 3.80 0.69 1.14
CA VAL A 60 4.00 2.03 1.68
C VAL A 60 5.38 2.09 2.35
N ALA A 61 5.95 3.27 2.38
CA ALA A 61 7.17 3.59 3.11
C ALA A 61 7.05 4.97 3.75
N ASP A 62 7.48 5.10 5.01
CA ASP A 62 7.59 6.40 5.69
C ASP A 62 9.07 6.79 5.78
N GLY A 63 9.45 7.82 5.04
CA GLY A 63 10.80 8.37 5.05
C GLY A 63 11.13 9.02 6.40
N VAL A 64 12.27 8.64 6.98
CA VAL A 64 12.71 9.13 8.29
C VAL A 64 13.02 10.64 8.21
N GLY A 65 12.25 11.47 8.91
CA GLY A 65 12.29 12.92 8.78
C GLY A 65 13.62 13.57 9.21
N GLU A 66 14.40 12.90 10.05
CA GLU A 66 15.67 13.38 10.58
C GLU A 66 16.71 13.67 9.48
N TRP A 67 16.58 13.06 8.30
CA TRP A 67 17.43 13.34 7.14
C TRP A 67 17.32 14.79 6.64
N GLU A 68 16.22 15.48 6.94
CA GLU A 68 16.04 16.90 6.61
C GLU A 68 17.08 17.79 7.31
N GLN A 69 17.56 17.40 8.48
CA GLN A 69 18.60 18.13 9.22
C GLN A 69 19.94 18.13 8.48
N LEU A 70 20.14 17.16 7.59
CA LEU A 70 21.30 17.04 6.70
C LEU A 70 21.03 17.62 5.30
N GLY A 71 19.88 18.28 5.10
CA GLY A 71 19.46 18.83 3.80
C GLY A 71 19.03 17.75 2.80
N ILE A 72 18.78 16.52 3.25
CA ILE A 72 18.34 15.41 2.41
C ILE A 72 16.83 15.27 2.51
N ASN A 73 16.14 15.21 1.37
CA ASN A 73 14.70 15.01 1.35
C ASN A 73 14.36 13.55 1.74
N PRO A 74 13.67 13.30 2.86
CA PRO A 74 13.39 11.95 3.36
C PRO A 74 12.51 11.14 2.41
N ARG A 75 11.70 11.82 1.60
CA ARG A 75 10.83 11.20 0.60
C ARG A 75 11.62 10.52 -0.52
N MET A 76 12.81 11.01 -0.85
CA MET A 76 13.59 10.46 -1.98
C MET A 76 13.91 8.98 -1.77
N PHE A 77 14.35 8.61 -0.56
CA PHE A 77 14.63 7.20 -0.25
C PHE A 77 13.35 6.36 -0.26
N ALA A 78 12.27 6.84 0.35
CA ALA A 78 10.99 6.13 0.36
C ALA A 78 10.43 5.91 -1.06
N ASP A 79 10.45 6.94 -1.92
CA ASP A 79 10.00 6.85 -3.30
C ASP A 79 10.85 5.87 -4.12
N GLU A 80 12.19 5.90 -3.98
CA GLU A 80 13.06 4.98 -4.72
C GLU A 80 12.87 3.51 -4.30
N VAL A 81 12.69 3.25 -2.99
CA VAL A 81 12.37 1.89 -2.51
C VAL A 81 11.04 1.42 -3.09
N MET A 82 10.01 2.27 -3.09
CA MET A 82 8.70 1.93 -3.62
C MET A 82 8.69 1.76 -5.15
N GLU A 83 9.48 2.54 -5.88
CA GLU A 83 9.64 2.39 -7.33
C GLU A 83 10.37 1.09 -7.68
N GLY A 84 11.42 0.74 -6.92
CA GLY A 84 12.06 -0.56 -7.06
C GLY A 84 11.12 -1.72 -6.75
N CYS A 85 10.23 -1.57 -5.76
CA CYS A 85 9.16 -2.55 -5.49
C CYS A 85 8.17 -2.67 -6.66
N ARG A 86 7.73 -1.54 -7.23
CA ARG A 86 6.86 -1.49 -8.42
C ARG A 86 7.48 -2.24 -9.59
N ALA A 87 8.77 -2.06 -9.84
CA ALA A 87 9.49 -2.74 -10.93
C ALA A 87 9.70 -4.25 -10.67
N ALA A 88 9.71 -4.68 -9.40
CA ALA A 88 9.94 -6.06 -8.99
C ALA A 88 8.66 -6.89 -8.89
N ALA A 89 7.54 -6.29 -8.47
CA ALA A 89 6.29 -6.99 -8.20
C ALA A 89 5.75 -7.82 -9.38
N PRO A 90 5.68 -7.32 -10.63
CA PRO A 90 5.15 -8.10 -11.76
C PRO A 90 5.97 -9.37 -12.08
N LYS A 91 7.25 -9.40 -11.70
CA LYS A 91 8.20 -10.47 -12.01
C LYS A 91 8.30 -11.49 -10.89
N ILE A 92 7.65 -11.25 -9.74
CA ILE A 92 7.92 -12.02 -8.52
C ILE A 92 7.57 -13.50 -8.67
N ASN A 93 6.55 -13.81 -9.47
CA ASN A 93 6.11 -15.18 -9.71
C ASN A 93 7.07 -15.93 -10.65
N ASP A 94 7.70 -15.24 -11.60
CA ASP A 94 8.74 -15.82 -12.47
C ASP A 94 10.01 -16.15 -11.68
N ILE A 95 10.31 -15.32 -10.68
CA ILE A 95 11.51 -15.45 -9.84
C ILE A 95 11.30 -16.48 -8.73
N ASP A 96 10.08 -16.56 -8.19
CA ASP A 96 9.81 -17.43 -7.04
C ASP A 96 8.33 -17.84 -6.90
N SER A 97 7.88 -18.70 -7.81
CA SER A 97 6.49 -19.20 -7.83
C SER A 97 6.10 -20.05 -6.63
N LEU A 98 7.04 -20.77 -6.01
CA LEU A 98 6.78 -21.73 -4.94
C LEU A 98 6.78 -21.11 -3.53
N SER A 99 7.25 -19.87 -3.39
CA SER A 99 7.31 -19.21 -2.10
C SER A 99 5.94 -18.78 -1.56
N SER A 100 5.85 -18.73 -0.22
CA SER A 100 4.71 -18.11 0.45
C SER A 100 4.55 -16.63 0.04
N PRO A 101 3.32 -16.08 0.06
CA PRO A 101 3.10 -14.68 -0.29
C PRO A 101 3.87 -13.70 0.62
N SER A 102 4.13 -14.05 1.89
CA SER A 102 4.97 -13.23 2.78
C SER A 102 6.44 -13.20 2.34
N MET A 103 6.96 -14.33 1.84
CA MET A 103 8.30 -14.41 1.28
C MET A 103 8.40 -13.67 -0.06
N LYS A 104 7.34 -13.70 -0.87
CA LYS A 104 7.22 -12.86 -2.08
C LYS A 104 7.24 -11.37 -1.73
N ALA A 105 6.42 -10.93 -0.77
CA ALA A 105 6.42 -9.55 -0.26
C ALA A 105 7.81 -9.12 0.25
N ARG A 106 8.49 -9.98 1.02
CA ARG A 106 9.85 -9.72 1.52
C ARG A 106 10.85 -9.55 0.37
N ARG A 107 10.76 -10.37 -0.68
CA ARG A 107 11.64 -10.28 -1.85
C ARG A 107 11.37 -9.05 -2.70
N ILE A 108 10.10 -8.66 -2.86
CA ILE A 108 9.73 -7.40 -3.51
C ILE A 108 10.38 -6.23 -2.75
N LEU A 109 10.22 -6.21 -1.42
CA LEU A 109 10.83 -5.19 -0.57
C LEU A 109 12.36 -5.19 -0.67
N GLN A 110 13.01 -6.36 -0.61
CA GLN A 110 14.46 -6.47 -0.75
C GLN A 110 14.94 -5.90 -2.09
N LYS A 111 14.25 -6.22 -3.20
CA LYS A 111 14.59 -5.68 -4.51
C LYS A 111 14.38 -4.16 -4.59
N GLY A 112 13.33 -3.66 -3.95
CA GLY A 112 13.11 -2.22 -3.79
C GLY A 112 14.27 -1.53 -3.09
N PHE A 113 14.69 -2.09 -1.95
CA PHE A 113 15.83 -1.61 -1.20
C PHE A 113 17.15 -1.67 -1.99
N ASP A 114 17.45 -2.78 -2.65
CA ASP A 114 18.69 -2.96 -3.43
C ASP A 114 18.77 -2.00 -4.64
N ALA A 115 17.60 -1.58 -5.16
CA ALA A 115 17.50 -0.63 -6.26
C ALA A 115 17.73 0.82 -5.82
N ALA A 116 17.40 1.17 -4.58
CA ALA A 116 17.54 2.53 -4.05
C ALA A 116 19.01 3.00 -4.03
N ARG A 117 19.20 4.28 -4.34
CA ARG A 117 20.48 5.00 -4.43
C ARG A 117 20.48 6.31 -3.66
N ALA A 118 19.30 6.87 -3.39
CA ALA A 118 19.13 8.02 -2.52
C ALA A 118 19.73 7.74 -1.14
N TRP A 119 20.32 8.76 -0.54
CA TRP A 119 20.69 8.72 0.86
C TRP A 119 19.42 8.87 1.68
N GLY A 120 19.28 8.06 2.72
CA GLY A 120 18.09 8.10 3.56
C GLY A 120 17.86 6.81 4.31
N SER A 121 16.70 6.76 4.93
CA SER A 121 16.12 5.57 5.51
C SER A 121 14.61 5.73 5.53
N SER A 122 13.90 4.62 5.54
CA SER A 122 12.45 4.61 5.70
C SER A 122 12.02 3.36 6.44
N THR A 123 10.81 3.39 6.98
CA THR A 123 10.05 2.17 7.22
C THR A 123 9.56 1.64 5.87
N ALA A 124 9.09 0.40 5.84
CA ALA A 124 8.41 -0.13 4.66
C ALA A 124 7.48 -1.29 5.02
N LEU A 125 6.30 -1.30 4.40
CA LEU A 125 5.36 -2.40 4.46
C LEU A 125 4.93 -2.77 3.05
N VAL A 126 5.05 -4.05 2.70
CA VAL A 126 4.62 -4.62 1.43
C VAL A 126 3.63 -5.74 1.68
N ALA A 127 2.47 -5.68 1.04
CA ALA A 127 1.50 -6.75 1.00
C ALA A 127 1.45 -7.37 -0.40
N CYS A 128 1.36 -8.69 -0.47
CA CYS A 128 1.32 -9.46 -1.71
C CYS A 128 0.25 -10.54 -1.61
N LEU A 129 -0.68 -10.57 -2.57
CA LEU A 129 -1.64 -11.64 -2.74
C LEU A 129 -1.00 -12.76 -3.58
N ASP A 130 -1.22 -14.01 -3.19
CA ASP A 130 -0.75 -15.15 -3.98
C ASP A 130 -1.49 -15.28 -5.32
N GLU A 131 -0.86 -15.96 -6.28
CA GLU A 131 -1.41 -16.18 -7.63
C GLU A 131 -2.77 -16.89 -7.63
N GLN A 132 -3.02 -17.69 -6.58
CA GLN A 132 -4.28 -18.40 -6.41
C GLN A 132 -5.38 -17.53 -5.81
N GLY A 133 -5.09 -16.30 -5.36
CA GLY A 133 -6.03 -15.39 -4.73
C GLY A 133 -6.61 -15.91 -3.40
N LYS A 134 -5.82 -16.65 -2.62
CA LYS A 134 -6.24 -17.28 -1.36
C LYS A 134 -5.52 -16.74 -0.14
N ARG A 135 -4.30 -16.24 -0.30
CA ARG A 135 -3.44 -15.85 0.81
C ARG A 135 -2.80 -14.50 0.55
N LEU A 136 -3.08 -13.55 1.45
CA LEU A 136 -2.35 -12.30 1.54
C LEU A 136 -1.17 -12.49 2.48
N GLY A 137 0.03 -12.14 2.02
CA GLY A 137 1.25 -12.14 2.83
C GLY A 137 1.79 -10.73 2.96
N VAL A 138 2.35 -10.41 4.12
CA VAL A 138 2.90 -9.09 4.43
C VAL A 138 4.37 -9.24 4.83
N ALA A 139 5.19 -8.28 4.41
CA ALA A 139 6.52 -8.04 4.94
C ALA A 139 6.55 -6.61 5.50
N ASN A 140 6.98 -6.46 6.74
CA ASN A 140 7.03 -5.19 7.44
C ASN A 140 8.44 -4.96 8.00
N LEU A 141 8.99 -3.78 7.77
CA LEU A 141 10.27 -3.31 8.26
C LEU A 141 10.05 -1.94 8.92
N GLY A 142 10.18 -1.88 10.24
CA GLY A 142 9.89 -0.68 11.03
C GLY A 142 8.57 -0.81 11.77
N ASP A 143 7.85 0.31 11.91
CA ASP A 143 6.66 0.46 12.75
C ASP A 143 5.37 0.74 11.94
N SER A 144 5.40 0.57 10.62
CA SER A 144 4.18 0.53 9.80
C SER A 144 3.25 -0.59 10.26
N SER A 145 1.95 -0.47 9.97
CA SER A 145 0.93 -1.44 10.36
C SER A 145 -0.07 -1.69 9.25
N ALA A 146 -0.63 -2.90 9.22
CA ALA A 146 -1.74 -3.26 8.34
C ALA A 146 -2.92 -3.76 9.17
N LEU A 147 -4.14 -3.45 8.73
CA LEU A 147 -5.38 -3.89 9.37
C LEU A 147 -6.21 -4.68 8.37
N VAL A 148 -6.62 -5.90 8.73
CA VAL A 148 -7.52 -6.71 7.92
C VAL A 148 -8.92 -6.67 8.52
N LEU A 149 -9.85 -6.05 7.80
CA LEU A 149 -11.27 -6.01 8.12
C LEU A 149 -12.00 -7.06 7.29
N ARG A 150 -12.63 -8.03 7.95
CA ARG A 150 -13.42 -9.07 7.30
C ARG A 150 -14.87 -8.97 7.72
N ARG A 151 -15.78 -8.93 6.73
CA ARG A 151 -17.22 -9.02 6.99
C ARG A 151 -17.62 -10.47 7.25
N GLY A 152 -18.28 -10.72 8.37
CA GLY A 152 -18.93 -11.99 8.71
C GLY A 152 -20.42 -11.76 8.90
N GLY A 153 -21.24 -12.07 7.89
CA GLY A 153 -22.68 -11.81 7.93
C GLY A 153 -23.01 -10.31 7.98
N ALA A 154 -23.65 -9.87 9.06
CA ALA A 154 -23.99 -8.46 9.28
C ALA A 154 -22.85 -7.66 9.95
N ASP A 155 -21.85 -8.33 10.55
CA ASP A 155 -20.81 -7.71 11.36
C ASP A 155 -19.44 -7.70 10.66
N PHE A 156 -18.53 -6.88 11.17
CA PHE A 156 -17.11 -6.87 10.79
C PHE A 156 -16.24 -7.31 11.96
N PHE A 157 -15.18 -8.05 11.66
CA PHE A 157 -14.19 -8.47 12.65
C PHE A 157 -12.79 -8.06 12.18
N ILE A 158 -11.96 -7.67 13.12
CA ILE A 158 -10.54 -7.38 12.92
C ILE A 158 -9.77 -8.69 13.06
N THR A 159 -9.00 -9.04 12.04
CA THR A 159 -8.02 -10.14 12.12
C THR A 159 -6.62 -9.54 12.13
N GLY A 160 -5.81 -9.93 13.12
CA GLY A 160 -4.38 -9.62 13.22
C GLY A 160 -3.51 -10.68 12.57
#